data_AF-A0A1D8TQR3-F1
#
_entry.id   AF-A0A1D8TQR3-F1
#
_cell.length_a   1.000
_cell.length_b   1.000
_cell.length_c   1.000
_cell.angle_alpha   90.00
_cell.angle_beta   90.00
_cell.angle_gamma   90.00
#
_symmetry.space_group_name_H-M   'P 1'
#
loop_
_entity.id
_entity.type
_entity.pdbx_description
1 polymer ?
#
loop_
_entity_poly.entity_id
_entity_poly.type
_entity_poly.pdbx_seq_one_letter_code
_entity_poly.pdbx_strand_id
1 'polypeptide(L)' 'MVIEAKRAEYSLKVGIPQALAYMLANPELQKPAFGFVTNGGEFIFLKAMQRGLGGFPHERLHQDTDSTR' A
#
# COMPACT_ATOMS: atom_id res chain seq x y z
N MET A 1 4.23 -9.80 9.26
CA MET A 1 4.96 -8.58 9.69
C MET A 1 6.33 -8.63 9.05
N VAL A 2 6.77 -7.56 8.40
CA VAL A 2 8.10 -7.45 7.78
C VAL A 2 8.99 -6.59 8.65
N ILE A 3 10.23 -7.01 8.88
CA ILE A 3 11.22 -6.24 9.65
C ILE A 3 12.48 -6.13 8.80
N GLU A 4 12.95 -4.90 8.60
CA GLU A 4 14.17 -4.59 7.87
C GLU A 4 15.10 -3.77 8.76
N ALA A 5 16.32 -4.28 8.98
CA ALA A 5 17.35 -3.60 9.75
C ALA A 5 18.51 -3.20 8.82
N LYS A 6 18.96 -1.95 8.92
CA LYS A 6 20.16 -1.45 8.24
C LYS A 6 21.23 -1.04 9.25
N ARG A 7 22.47 -0.89 8.80
CA ARG A 7 23.53 -0.30 9.64
C ARG A 7 23.18 1.16 9.96
N ALA A 8 23.60 1.63 11.14
CA ALA A 8 23.32 2.98 11.63
C ALA A 8 23.75 4.11 10.67
N GLU A 9 24.80 3.88 9.90
CA GLU A 9 25.34 4.83 8.92
C GLU A 9 24.44 5.02 7.69
N TYR A 10 23.47 4.13 7.45
CA TYR A 10 22.58 4.21 6.29
C TYR A 10 21.28 4.96 6.61
N SER A 11 20.80 5.71 5.62
CA SER A 11 19.47 6.31 5.67
C SER A 11 18.40 5.21 5.71
N LEU A 12 17.41 5.37 6.60
CA LEU A 12 16.25 4.49 6.66
C LEU A 12 15.49 4.39 5.33
N LYS A 13 15.53 5.47 4.52
CA LYS A 13 14.82 5.53 3.23
C LYS A 13 15.26 4.41 2.28
N VAL A 14 16.50 3.94 2.39
CA VAL A 14 17.04 2.86 1.55
C VAL A 14 16.45 1.49 1.93
N GLY A 15 15.96 1.31 3.16
CA GLY A 15 15.28 0.09 3.59
C GLY A 15 13.81 -0.01 3.18
N ILE A 16 13.18 1.10 2.79
CA ILE A 16 11.75 1.14 2.45
C ILE A 16 11.43 0.31 1.19
N PRO A 17 12.14 0.41 0.05
CA PRO A 17 11.83 -0.39 -1.13
C PRO A 17 11.92 -1.90 -0.87
N GLN A 18 12.93 -2.32 -0.09
CA GLN A 18 13.13 -3.72 0.28
C GLN A 18 12.02 -4.23 1.21
N ALA A 19 11.64 -3.45 2.22
CA ALA A 19 10.51 -3.77 3.09
C ALA A 19 9.19 -3.86 2.31
N LEU A 20 8.94 -2.93 1.39
CA LEU A 20 7.75 -2.94 0.54
C LEU A 20 7.72 -4.15 -0.40
N ALA A 21 8.84 -4.57 -0.97
CA ALA A 21 8.91 -5.76 -1.81
C ALA A 21 8.45 -7.01 -1.04
N TYR A 22 8.91 -7.19 0.20
CA TYR A 22 8.44 -8.28 1.06
C TYR A 22 6.96 -8.14 1.47
N MET A 23 6.49 -6.92 1.73
CA MET A 23 5.08 -6.68 2.09
C MET A 23 4.13 -6.96 0.91
N LEU A 24 4.55 -6.66 -0.32
CA LEU A 24 3.75 -6.83 -1.55
C LEU A 24 3.84 -8.23 -2.14
N ALA A 25 4.88 -9.00 -1.81
CA ALA A 25 4.98 -10.41 -2.19
C ALA A 25 3.96 -11.32 -1.46
N ASN A 26 3.15 -10.76 -0.54
CA ASN A 26 2.06 -11.49 0.09
C ASN A 26 0.86 -11.62 -0.88
N PRO A 27 0.52 -12.84 -1.35
CA PRO A 27 -0.57 -13.04 -2.30
C PRO A 27 -1.96 -12.81 -1.70
N GLU A 28 -2.09 -12.77 -0.37
CA GLU A 28 -3.34 -12.48 0.35
C GLU A 28 -3.31 -11.10 1.03
N LEU A 29 -3.23 -10.02 0.24
CA LEU A 29 -3.33 -8.65 0.75
C LEU A 29 -4.79 -8.21 1.04
N GLN A 30 -5.67 -9.17 1.35
CA GLN A 30 -7.02 -8.90 1.89
C GLN A 30 -6.97 -8.17 3.23
N LYS A 31 -5.83 -8.25 3.94
CA LYS A 31 -5.56 -7.56 5.20
C LYS A 31 -4.35 -6.62 5.06
N PRO A 32 -4.29 -5.52 5.81
CA PRO A 32 -3.12 -4.65 5.83
C PRO A 32 -1.85 -5.43 6.21
N ALA A 33 -0.79 -5.28 5.42
CA ALA A 33 0.55 -5.72 5.78
C ALA A 33 1.27 -4.61 6.54
N PHE A 34 1.96 -4.97 7.62
CA PHE A 34 2.74 -4.04 8.44
C PHE A 34 4.23 -4.33 8.33
N GLY A 35 5.02 -3.27 8.26
CA GLY A 35 6.46 -3.28 8.13
C GLY A 35 7.13 -2.36 9.15
N PHE A 36 8.35 -2.72 9.55
CA PHE A 36 9.19 -1.94 10.44
C PHE A 36 10.59 -1.84 9.84
N VAL A 37 11.10 -0.62 9.73
CA VAL A 37 12.45 -0.34 9.22
C VAL A 37 13.22 0.42 10.29
N THR A 38 14.43 -0.04 10.65
CA THR A 38 15.28 0.65 11.63
C THR A 38 16.76 0.57 11.24
N ASN A 39 17.56 1.53 11.72
CA ASN A 39 19.01 1.52 11.67
C ASN A 39 19.65 1.54 13.07
N GLY A 40 18.85 1.35 14.13
CA GLY A 40 19.28 1.42 15.52
C GLY A 40 19.27 2.82 16.15
N GLY A 41 19.29 3.89 15.36
CA GLY A 41 19.12 5.28 15.84
C GLY A 41 17.72 5.84 15.58
N GLU A 42 17.11 5.43 14.47
CA GLU A 42 15.78 5.88 14.04
C GLU A 42 14.94 4.67 13.58
N PHE A 43 13.63 4.88 13.45
CA PHE A 43 12.73 3.89 12.87
C PHE A 43 11.60 4.50 12.03
N ILE A 44 11.09 3.71 11.08
CA ILE A 44 9.89 4.00 10.28
C ILE A 44 8.95 2.79 10.35
N PHE A 45 7.66 3.08 10.59
CA PHE A 45 6.60 2.09 10.52
C PHE A 45 5.84 2.21 9.19
N LEU A 46 5.59 1.08 8.55
CA LEU A 46 4.94 0.99 7.23
C LEU A 46 3.62 0.21 7.35
N LYS A 47 2.59 0.69 6.65
CA LYS A 47 1.31 -0.01 6.47
C LYS A 47 1.00 -0.07 4.97
N ALA A 48 0.93 -1.26 4.40
CA ALA A 48 0.55 -1.50 3.01
C ALA A 48 -0.83 -2.15 2.95
N MET A 49 -1.66 -1.72 2.00
CA MET A 49 -2.98 -2.29 1.75
C MET A 49 -3.18 -2.38 0.24
N GLN A 50 -3.60 -3.54 -0.26
CA GLN A 50 -3.99 -3.67 -1.66
C GLN A 50 -5.45 -3.25 -1.78
N ARG A 51 -5.69 -2.15 -2.52
CA ARG A 51 -7.04 -1.78 -2.89
C ARG A 51 -7.46 -2.71 -4.01
N GLY A 52 -8.33 -3.68 -3.69
CA GLY A 52 -8.96 -4.50 -4.72
C GLY A 52 -9.66 -3.58 -5.74
N LEU A 53 -9.60 -3.92 -7.02
CA LEU A 53 -10.31 -3.23 -8.11
C LEU A 53 -11.86 -3.38 -8.01
N GLY A 54 -12.40 -3.57 -6.80
CA GLY A 54 -13.82 -3.67 -6.52
C GLY A 54 -14.49 -2.32 -6.67
N GLY A 55 -14.92 -2.02 -7.90
CA GLY A 55 -15.91 -1.00 -8.21
C GLY A 55 -15.37 0.42 -8.22
N PHE A 56 -14.80 0.83 -9.36
CA PHE A 56 -15.18 2.17 -9.82
C PHE A 56 -16.68 2.09 -10.11
N PRO A 57 -17.56 2.82 -9.40
CA PRO A 57 -18.92 2.95 -9.86
C PRO A 57 -18.82 3.65 -11.21
N HIS A 58 -19.05 2.92 -12.29
CA HIS A 58 -19.46 3.56 -13.52
C HIS A 58 -20.78 4.24 -13.16
N GLU A 59 -20.74 5.55 -12.86
CA GLU A 59 -21.92 6.39 -12.93
C GLU A 59 -22.56 6.06 -14.28
N ARG A 60 -23.66 5.31 -14.24
CA ARG A 60 -24.57 5.24 -15.38
C ARG A 60 -25.04 6.67 -15.55
N LEU A 61 -24.50 7.36 -16.54
CA LEU A 61 -25.11 8.53 -17.13
C LEU A 61 -26.53 8.09 -17.48
N HIS A 62 -27.46 8.41 -16.59
CA HIS A 62 -28.87 8.48 -16.91
C HIS A 62 -28.97 9.50 -18.04
N GLN A 63 -28.99 9.01 -19.28
CA GLN A 63 -29.60 9.73 -20.38
C GLN A 63 -31.10 9.77 -20.09
N ASP A 64 -31.48 10.66 -19.18
CA ASP A 64 -32.79 11.29 -19.23
C ASP A 64 -32.70 12.35 -20.34
N THR A 65 -32.64 11.91 -21.59
CA THR A 65 -33.15 12.72 -22.68
C THR A 65 -34.64 12.50 -22.71
N ASP A 66 -35.31 13.43 -22.06
CA ASP A 66 -36.62 13.95 -22.39
C ASP A 66 -37.08 13.56 -23.80
N SER A 67 -38.14 12.76 -23.85
CA SER A 67 -39.07 12.78 -24.98
C SER A 67 -40.48 12.70 -24.42
N THR A 68 -40.85 13.71 -23.63
CA THR A 68 -42.25 14.13 -23.54
C THR A 68 -42.59 14.89 -24.81
N ARG A 69 -43.18 14.21 -25.79
CA ARG A 69 -44.22 14.68 -26.75
C ARG A 69 -44.24 13.83 -28.01
#